data_AF-A0A1H6GIH1-F1
#
_entry.id   AF-A0A1H6GIH1-F1
#
_cell.length_a   1.000
_cell.length_b   1.000
_cell.length_c   1.000
_cell.angle_alpha   90.00
_cell.angle_beta   90.00
_cell.angle_gamma   90.00
#
_symmetry.space_group_name_H-M   'P 1'
#
loop_
_entity.id
_entity.type
_entity.pdbx_description
1 polymer ?
#
loop_
_entity_poly.entity_id
_entity_poly.type
_entity_poly.pdbx_seq_one_letter_code
_entity_poly.pdbx_strand_id
1 'polypeptide(L)'
;MTFNGWLQILVYCGILLLLVKPLGAYMTLVFSGGRTFLSPVFGPIERGLYALAGTSEREEQHWTAYAFSVLMFNLAGFLLLYGILRLQDVLPMNPAGLASPGPELSFNTAVSFVANTNWQSYGGESTMSYFSQMTGLAVQNFASAATGMAIAIGLIRAFSRASGKAIGNFWVDTTRATLYILLPLCVVLTLIYVSLGVPQTFSAYVNATTLEGVQQTIAVGPVASQLAIKMLGTNGGGFFNANSAHPFENPDSISNMIQMLSIFAIGAAFTNVFGRMVGNQRQGWAILASMGILFLAGVTVVYWAEASGNPIMHTLGLSGGNMEGKEVRFGVVMSSLFAVITTAASCGAVNAMHGSFTALGGLIPLINMQLGEVIVGGVGAGFYGIVLFIIVAVFVAGLMVGRTPEYLGKKIEGKDMKMALLAILCLPLAMLIFTAVASVLPSAVASIGTAGPHGFSEILYAYTSAAANNGSAFGGLSANTPWFNITLGIGMLMGRFLVIIPALAIAGSLVAKKTVPASAGTFPTDGPLFVGLLVGTIMIVGGLTFLPSLALGPVVEHLMMIAGQTF
;
A
#
# COMPACT_ATOMS: atom_id res chain seq x y z
N MET A 1 21.15 -18.45 -3.60
CA MET A 1 19.71 -18.82 -3.58
C MET A 1 19.58 -20.32 -3.37
N THR A 2 18.51 -20.79 -2.73
CA THR A 2 18.31 -22.21 -2.38
C THR A 2 17.00 -22.73 -2.97
N PHE A 3 16.92 -24.04 -3.19
CA PHE A 3 15.69 -24.72 -3.63
C PHE A 3 14.54 -24.50 -2.63
N ASN A 4 14.84 -24.60 -1.33
CA ASN A 4 13.86 -24.32 -0.27
C ASN A 4 13.31 -22.89 -0.35
N GLY A 5 14.15 -21.90 -0.66
CA GLY A 5 13.70 -20.52 -0.81
C GLY A 5 12.71 -20.35 -1.96
N TRP A 6 12.98 -20.97 -3.10
CA TRP A 6 12.04 -20.97 -4.22
C TRP A 6 10.74 -21.70 -3.91
N LEU A 7 10.80 -22.82 -3.17
CA LEU A 7 9.62 -23.54 -2.73
C LEU A 7 8.70 -22.65 -1.87
N GLN A 8 9.27 -21.87 -0.94
CA GLN A 8 8.49 -20.93 -0.11
C GLN A 8 7.76 -19.87 -0.96
N ILE A 9 8.45 -19.29 -1.94
CA ILE A 9 7.87 -18.30 -2.86
C ILE A 9 6.74 -18.94 -3.69
N LEU A 10 6.95 -20.15 -4.22
CA LEU A 10 5.94 -20.87 -5.01
C LEU A 10 4.72 -21.25 -4.18
N VAL A 11 4.91 -21.67 -2.92
CA VAL A 11 3.81 -21.96 -1.99
C VAL A 11 3.01 -20.70 -1.71
N TYR A 12 3.66 -19.57 -1.44
CA TYR A 12 2.98 -18.28 -1.28
C TYR A 12 2.15 -17.91 -2.52
N CYS A 13 2.74 -17.94 -3.71
CA CYS A 13 2.04 -17.64 -4.95
C CYS A 13 0.86 -18.59 -5.21
N GLY A 14 1.04 -19.89 -4.94
CA GLY A 14 -0.01 -20.89 -5.08
C GLY A 14 -1.20 -20.61 -4.17
N ILE A 15 -0.96 -20.34 -2.88
CA ILE A 15 -2.03 -20.01 -1.92
C ILE A 15 -2.74 -18.72 -2.32
N LEU A 16 -2.00 -17.68 -2.70
CA LEU A 16 -2.60 -16.42 -3.16
C LEU A 16 -3.53 -16.64 -4.35
N LEU A 17 -3.10 -17.37 -5.38
CA LEU A 17 -3.91 -17.68 -6.56
C LEU A 17 -5.20 -18.44 -6.21
N LEU A 18 -5.14 -19.33 -5.22
CA LEU A 18 -6.31 -20.06 -4.72
C LEU A 18 -7.31 -19.12 -4.00
N LEU A 19 -6.85 -18.04 -3.37
CA LEU A 19 -7.71 -17.07 -2.68
C LEU A 19 -8.39 -16.07 -3.63
N VAL A 20 -7.82 -15.78 -4.80
CA VAL A 20 -8.33 -14.75 -5.75
C VAL A 20 -9.79 -14.97 -6.12
N LYS A 21 -10.15 -16.19 -6.53
CA LYS A 21 -11.52 -16.51 -6.97
C LYS A 21 -12.56 -16.49 -5.85
N PRO A 22 -12.37 -17.18 -4.69
CA PRO A 22 -13.37 -17.21 -3.63
C PRO A 22 -13.58 -15.82 -3.02
N LEU A 23 -12.49 -15.10 -2.70
CA LEU A 23 -12.60 -13.76 -2.15
C LEU A 23 -13.20 -12.77 -3.17
N GLY A 24 -12.76 -12.83 -4.43
CA GLY A 24 -13.31 -11.99 -5.50
C GLY A 24 -14.79 -12.23 -5.78
N ALA A 25 -15.25 -13.49 -5.72
CA ALA A 25 -16.67 -13.83 -5.85
C ALA A 25 -17.49 -13.27 -4.68
N TYR A 26 -17.02 -13.45 -3.45
CA TYR A 26 -17.67 -12.90 -2.26
C TYR A 26 -17.74 -11.37 -2.29
N MET A 27 -16.64 -10.70 -2.64
CA MET A 27 -16.60 -9.24 -2.78
C MET A 27 -17.55 -8.75 -3.87
N THR A 28 -17.64 -9.45 -5.00
CA THR A 28 -18.61 -9.13 -6.06
C THR A 28 -20.04 -9.21 -5.54
N LEU A 29 -20.37 -10.27 -4.78
CA LEU A 29 -21.69 -10.42 -4.17
C LEU A 29 -22.01 -9.26 -3.21
N VAL A 30 -21.06 -8.88 -2.34
CA VAL A 30 -21.20 -7.75 -1.40
C VAL A 30 -21.44 -6.44 -2.15
N PHE A 31 -20.60 -6.08 -3.12
CA PHE A 31 -20.69 -4.79 -3.80
C PHE A 31 -21.82 -4.70 -4.83
N SER A 32 -22.37 -5.85 -5.26
CA SER A 32 -23.61 -5.93 -6.04
C SER A 32 -24.88 -5.88 -5.18
N GLY A 33 -24.78 -5.82 -3.85
CA GLY A 33 -25.93 -5.80 -2.94
C GLY A 33 -26.63 -7.16 -2.81
N GLY A 34 -25.95 -8.26 -3.13
CA GLY A 34 -26.47 -9.61 -2.96
C GLY A 34 -26.52 -10.01 -1.48
N ARG A 35 -27.44 -10.91 -1.14
CA ARG A 35 -27.57 -11.45 0.22
C ARG A 35 -26.38 -12.36 0.54
N THR A 36 -25.63 -12.03 1.59
CA THR A 36 -24.52 -12.83 2.12
C THR A 36 -24.96 -13.60 3.37
N PHE A 37 -24.10 -14.49 3.86
CA PHE A 37 -24.31 -15.16 5.14
C PHE A 37 -24.29 -14.20 6.34
N LEU A 38 -23.64 -13.02 6.20
CA LEU A 38 -23.59 -11.98 7.24
C LEU A 38 -24.77 -11.00 7.16
N SER A 39 -25.51 -10.98 6.04
CA SER A 39 -26.64 -10.05 5.84
C SER A 39 -27.72 -10.09 6.94
N PRO A 40 -28.06 -11.24 7.56
CA PRO A 40 -29.01 -11.24 8.67
C PRO A 40 -28.55 -10.42 9.88
N VAL A 41 -27.24 -10.38 10.13
CA VAL A 41 -26.63 -9.69 11.27
C VAL A 41 -26.34 -8.23 10.93
N PHE A 42 -25.71 -7.97 9.78
CA PHE A 42 -25.25 -6.63 9.42
C PHE A 42 -26.26 -5.80 8.62
N GLY A 43 -27.28 -6.41 8.01
CA GLY A 43 -28.29 -5.67 7.26
C GLY A 43 -29.07 -4.64 8.09
N PRO A 44 -29.50 -4.93 9.33
CA PRO A 44 -30.10 -3.93 10.21
C PRO A 44 -29.15 -2.78 10.58
N ILE A 45 -27.88 -3.11 10.85
CA ILE A 45 -26.84 -2.13 11.22
C ILE A 45 -26.55 -1.21 10.02
N GLU A 46 -26.38 -1.80 8.84
CA GLU A 46 -26.18 -1.11 7.57
C GLU A 46 -27.30 -0.09 7.31
N ARG A 47 -28.57 -0.50 7.44
CA ARG A 47 -29.71 0.43 7.30
C ARG A 47 -29.75 1.53 8.36
N GLY A 48 -29.36 1.22 9.60
CA GLY A 48 -29.23 2.22 10.65
C GLY A 48 -28.16 3.27 10.35
N LEU A 49 -26.99 2.82 9.88
CA LEU A 49 -25.91 3.72 9.45
C LEU A 49 -26.32 4.58 8.24
N TYR A 50 -27.05 4.01 7.28
CA TYR A 50 -27.58 4.77 6.15
C TYR A 50 -28.58 5.83 6.60
N ALA A 51 -29.49 5.48 7.52
CA ALA A 51 -30.44 6.43 8.07
C ALA A 51 -29.74 7.58 8.84
N LEU A 52 -28.70 7.27 9.62
CA LEU A 52 -27.89 8.28 10.32
C LEU A 52 -27.11 9.17 9.35
N ALA A 53 -26.59 8.60 8.26
CA ALA A 53 -25.92 9.34 7.20
C ALA A 53 -26.89 10.11 6.29
N GLY A 54 -28.21 9.95 6.48
CA GLY A 54 -29.23 10.57 5.65
C GLY A 54 -29.22 10.08 4.20
N THR A 55 -28.82 8.83 3.96
CA THR A 55 -28.73 8.23 2.62
C THR A 55 -29.45 6.89 2.57
N SER A 56 -29.51 6.27 1.40
CA SER A 56 -30.10 4.96 1.19
C SER A 56 -29.33 4.16 0.14
N GLU A 57 -29.46 2.83 0.20
CA GLU A 57 -28.87 1.92 -0.80
C GLU A 57 -29.41 2.12 -2.23
N ARG A 58 -30.51 2.88 -2.38
CA ARG A 58 -31.15 3.18 -3.65
C ARG A 58 -30.67 4.48 -4.28
N GLU A 59 -30.04 5.35 -3.50
CA GLU A 59 -29.47 6.59 -3.99
C GLU A 59 -28.19 6.32 -4.76
N GLU A 60 -28.06 6.93 -5.94
CA GLU A 60 -26.82 6.91 -6.70
C GLU A 60 -26.24 8.32 -6.80
N GLN A 61 -24.90 8.40 -6.78
CA GLN A 61 -24.14 9.64 -6.85
C GLN A 61 -23.46 9.78 -8.22
N HIS A 62 -23.60 10.96 -8.81
CA HIS A 62 -22.70 11.39 -9.87
C HIS A 62 -21.25 11.43 -9.35
N TRP A 63 -20.26 11.26 -10.24
CA TRP A 63 -18.86 11.14 -9.82
C TRP A 63 -18.36 12.35 -9.00
N THR A 64 -18.87 13.55 -9.25
CA THR A 64 -18.51 14.75 -8.47
C THR A 64 -19.03 14.70 -7.04
N ALA A 65 -20.28 14.25 -6.83
CA ALA A 65 -20.85 14.07 -5.51
C ALA A 65 -20.16 12.93 -4.74
N TYR A 66 -19.79 11.86 -5.46
CA TYR A 66 -18.99 10.77 -4.91
C TYR A 66 -17.61 11.27 -4.46
N ALA A 67 -16.90 12.02 -5.32
CA ALA A 67 -15.60 12.60 -4.99
C ALA A 67 -15.69 13.57 -3.82
N PHE A 68 -16.72 14.42 -3.76
CA PHE A 68 -16.95 15.30 -2.62
C PHE A 68 -17.17 14.51 -1.32
N SER A 69 -17.96 13.43 -1.36
CA SER A 69 -18.19 12.55 -0.20
C SER A 69 -16.88 11.93 0.30
N VAL A 70 -16.05 11.43 -0.62
CA VAL A 70 -14.71 10.90 -0.31
C VAL A 70 -13.86 11.96 0.40
N LEU A 71 -13.76 13.17 -0.17
CA LEU A 71 -12.91 14.24 0.38
C LEU A 71 -13.38 14.69 1.76
N MET A 72 -14.69 14.88 1.95
CA MET A 72 -15.24 15.31 3.24
C MET A 72 -15.10 14.23 4.32
N PHE A 73 -15.29 12.95 3.97
CA PHE A 73 -15.09 11.85 4.90
C PHE A 73 -13.64 11.77 5.40
N ASN A 74 -12.68 11.90 4.48
CA ASN A 74 -11.26 11.85 4.84
C ASN A 74 -10.81 13.13 5.60
N LEU A 75 -11.35 14.30 5.26
CA LEU A 75 -11.11 15.52 6.03
C LEU A 75 -11.62 15.41 7.46
N ALA A 76 -12.82 14.86 7.67
CA ALA A 76 -13.36 14.61 9.01
C ALA A 76 -12.50 13.62 9.78
N GLY A 77 -12.03 12.54 9.13
CA GLY A 77 -11.09 11.60 9.70
C GLY A 77 -9.77 12.23 10.13
N PHE A 78 -9.20 13.10 9.29
CA PHE A 78 -7.99 13.88 9.58
C PHE A 78 -8.17 14.78 10.80
N LEU A 79 -9.24 15.58 10.84
CA LEU A 79 -9.49 16.51 11.94
C LEU A 79 -9.68 15.76 13.27
N LEU A 80 -10.41 14.63 13.24
CA LEU A 80 -10.62 13.80 14.41
C LEU A 80 -9.30 13.19 14.92
N LEU A 81 -8.52 12.57 14.02
CA LEU A 81 -7.26 11.95 14.41
C LEU A 81 -6.24 13.00 14.90
N TYR A 82 -6.12 14.13 14.21
CA TYR A 82 -5.27 15.24 14.65
C TYR A 82 -5.67 15.72 16.06
N GLY A 83 -6.97 15.87 16.31
CA GLY A 83 -7.49 16.22 17.64
C GLY A 83 -7.14 15.18 18.71
N ILE A 84 -7.30 13.89 18.42
CA ILE A 84 -6.93 12.79 19.33
C ILE A 84 -5.44 12.87 19.68
N LEU A 85 -4.56 13.04 18.69
CA LEU A 85 -3.11 13.10 18.92
C LEU A 85 -2.74 14.33 19.76
N ARG A 86 -3.33 15.50 19.47
CA ARG A 86 -3.04 16.73 20.21
C ARG A 86 -3.58 16.76 21.63
N LEU A 87 -4.55 15.90 21.94
CA LEU A 87 -5.18 15.75 23.27
C LEU A 87 -4.83 14.40 23.93
N GLN A 88 -3.85 13.67 23.40
CA GLN A 88 -3.51 12.31 23.85
C GLN A 88 -3.21 12.23 25.36
N ASP A 89 -2.57 13.26 25.92
CA ASP A 89 -2.18 13.34 27.33
C ASP A 89 -3.36 13.37 28.30
N VAL A 90 -4.52 13.89 27.88
CA VAL A 90 -5.74 13.96 28.70
C VAL A 90 -6.76 12.86 28.40
N LEU A 91 -6.53 12.08 27.35
CA LEU A 91 -7.40 10.98 26.95
C LEU A 91 -7.13 9.71 27.79
N PRO A 92 -8.14 8.82 27.96
CA PRO A 92 -7.99 7.62 28.78
C PRO A 92 -7.01 6.61 28.14
N MET A 93 -6.76 5.49 28.83
CA MET A 93 -5.91 4.39 28.31
C MET A 93 -4.49 4.83 27.93
N ASN A 94 -3.87 5.63 28.80
CA ASN A 94 -2.48 6.06 28.70
C ASN A 94 -1.68 5.60 29.94
N PRO A 95 -1.47 4.28 30.14
CA PRO A 95 -0.83 3.76 31.36
C PRO A 95 0.63 4.19 31.51
N ALA A 96 1.30 4.54 30.40
CA ALA A 96 2.67 5.02 30.38
C ALA A 96 2.80 6.54 30.55
N GLY A 97 1.68 7.28 30.64
CA GLY A 97 1.69 8.74 30.82
C GLY A 97 2.36 9.50 29.66
N LEU A 98 2.19 9.01 28.43
CA LEU A 98 2.81 9.60 27.24
C LEU A 98 2.22 10.98 26.94
N ALA A 99 3.09 11.96 26.67
CA ALA A 99 2.68 13.31 26.32
C ALA A 99 2.05 13.39 24.91
N SER A 100 1.32 14.47 24.64
CA SER A 100 0.76 14.75 23.32
C SER A 100 1.86 15.09 22.30
N PRO A 101 1.96 14.39 21.15
CA PRO A 101 2.95 14.67 20.12
C PRO A 101 2.88 16.11 19.60
N GLY A 102 4.02 16.68 19.18
CA GLY A 102 4.09 18.04 18.63
C GLY A 102 3.15 18.26 17.42
N PRO A 103 2.83 19.52 17.07
CA PRO A 103 1.84 19.81 16.02
C PRO A 103 2.25 19.29 14.64
N GLU A 104 3.54 19.38 14.27
CA GLU A 104 4.04 18.90 12.99
C GLU A 104 3.98 17.37 12.89
N LEU A 105 4.36 16.67 13.96
CA LEU A 105 4.29 15.21 14.03
C LEU A 105 2.83 14.72 14.05
N SER A 106 1.95 15.43 14.76
CA SER A 106 0.51 15.15 14.78
C SER A 106 -0.11 15.35 13.40
N PHE A 107 0.27 16.42 12.69
CA PHE A 107 -0.16 16.66 11.31
C PHE A 107 0.30 15.54 10.38
N ASN A 108 1.61 15.22 10.42
CA ASN A 108 2.18 14.17 9.59
C ASN A 108 1.49 12.83 9.83
N THR A 109 1.36 12.43 11.10
CA THR A 109 0.74 11.15 11.49
C THR A 109 -0.73 11.10 11.11
N ALA A 110 -1.49 12.18 11.34
CA ALA A 110 -2.90 12.22 10.98
C ALA A 110 -3.10 12.10 9.45
N VAL A 111 -2.33 12.85 8.67
CA VAL A 111 -2.32 12.75 7.21
C VAL A 111 -1.92 11.35 6.77
N SER A 112 -0.87 10.80 7.37
CA SER A 112 -0.29 9.51 7.05
C SER A 112 -1.30 8.36 7.12
N PHE A 113 -2.07 8.30 8.20
CA PHE A 113 -3.10 7.26 8.38
C PHE A 113 -4.34 7.50 7.52
N VAL A 114 -4.78 8.75 7.35
CA VAL A 114 -5.91 9.08 6.46
C VAL A 114 -5.58 8.79 4.99
N ALA A 115 -4.34 9.04 4.59
CA ALA A 115 -3.85 8.79 3.24
C ALA A 115 -3.56 7.30 2.98
N ASN A 116 -3.77 6.41 3.96
CA ASN A 116 -3.45 4.98 3.89
C ASN A 116 -1.95 4.71 3.68
N THR A 117 -1.09 5.63 4.11
CA THR A 117 0.37 5.49 4.01
C THR A 117 0.95 4.90 5.28
N ASN A 118 0.51 5.41 6.43
CA ASN A 118 1.05 5.07 7.76
C ASN A 118 2.58 5.16 7.88
N TRP A 119 3.20 6.12 7.18
CA TRP A 119 4.51 6.65 7.52
C TRP A 119 4.61 6.96 9.03
N GLN A 120 5.74 6.57 9.63
CA GLN A 120 6.02 6.75 11.05
C GLN A 120 7.36 7.47 11.23
N SER A 121 7.31 8.73 11.70
CA SER A 121 8.46 9.48 12.19
C SER A 121 8.56 9.41 13.72
N TYR A 122 8.10 8.30 14.31
CA TYR A 122 8.02 8.10 15.75
C TYR A 122 8.14 6.62 16.12
N GLY A 123 8.58 6.34 17.35
CA GLY A 123 8.46 5.02 17.96
C GLY A 123 7.10 4.86 18.61
N GLY A 124 6.32 3.85 18.21
CA GLY A 124 4.94 3.70 18.68
C GLY A 124 4.81 3.50 20.18
N GLU A 125 5.70 2.70 20.77
CA GLU A 125 5.77 2.39 22.20
C GLU A 125 6.23 3.55 23.08
N SER A 126 6.88 4.56 22.51
CA SER A 126 7.41 5.73 23.22
C SER A 126 6.63 7.01 22.94
N THR A 127 5.71 7.00 21.95
CA THR A 127 5.03 8.20 21.47
C THR A 127 3.51 8.10 21.54
N MET A 128 2.92 6.92 21.29
CA MET A 128 1.47 6.79 21.11
C MET A 128 0.81 6.05 22.27
N SER A 129 -0.24 6.64 22.85
CA SER A 129 -1.06 5.99 23.88
C SER A 129 -1.89 4.83 23.30
N TYR A 130 -2.42 3.95 24.15
CA TYR A 130 -3.31 2.88 23.67
C TYR A 130 -4.60 3.44 23.07
N PHE A 131 -5.11 4.56 23.59
CA PHE A 131 -6.28 5.21 23.02
C PHE A 131 -5.99 5.71 21.61
N SER A 132 -4.88 6.43 21.41
CA SER A 132 -4.49 6.93 20.08
C SER A 132 -4.31 5.78 19.08
N GLN A 133 -3.63 4.70 19.48
CA GLN A 133 -3.46 3.50 18.66
C GLN A 133 -4.81 2.85 18.29
N MET A 134 -5.70 2.66 19.27
CA MET A 134 -6.95 1.92 19.09
C MET A 134 -8.07 2.74 18.43
N THR A 135 -8.35 3.95 18.92
CA THR A 135 -9.51 4.74 18.48
C THR A 135 -9.15 5.77 17.41
N GLY A 136 -7.86 6.12 17.28
CA GLY A 136 -7.35 6.99 16.23
C GLY A 136 -6.80 6.18 15.04
N LEU A 137 -5.63 5.59 15.25
CA LEU A 137 -4.83 4.95 14.20
C LEU A 137 -5.53 3.72 13.60
N ALA A 138 -6.01 2.78 14.42
CA ALA A 138 -6.71 1.60 13.91
C ALA A 138 -8.04 1.94 13.23
N VAL A 139 -8.79 2.95 13.71
CA VAL A 139 -10.01 3.41 13.03
C VAL A 139 -9.70 3.98 11.65
N GLN A 140 -8.63 4.79 11.54
CA GLN A 140 -8.20 5.26 10.23
C GLN A 140 -7.77 4.11 9.33
N ASN A 141 -7.08 3.08 9.82
CA ASN A 141 -6.72 1.92 9.02
C ASN A 141 -7.92 1.22 8.36
N PHE A 142 -9.09 1.22 9.02
CA PHE A 142 -10.33 0.73 8.41
C PHE A 142 -10.90 1.74 7.41
N ALA A 143 -10.98 3.01 7.79
CA ALA A 143 -11.61 4.06 7.00
C ALA A 143 -10.86 4.36 5.69
N SER A 144 -9.53 4.39 5.74
CA SER A 144 -8.63 4.64 4.60
C SER A 144 -8.67 3.47 3.59
N ALA A 145 -8.64 2.24 4.09
CA ALA A 145 -8.76 1.02 3.28
C ALA A 145 -10.15 0.94 2.62
N ALA A 146 -11.23 1.13 3.40
CA ALA A 146 -12.59 1.12 2.87
C ALA A 146 -12.82 2.20 1.81
N THR A 147 -12.24 3.39 1.99
CA THR A 147 -12.23 4.46 0.98
C THR A 147 -11.59 3.99 -0.33
N GLY A 148 -10.42 3.35 -0.26
CA GLY A 148 -9.74 2.80 -1.43
C GLY A 148 -10.59 1.76 -2.17
N MET A 149 -11.21 0.84 -1.42
CA MET A 149 -12.13 -0.16 -1.98
C MET A 149 -13.34 0.47 -2.67
N ALA A 150 -13.93 1.49 -2.05
CA ALA A 150 -15.09 2.20 -2.58
C ALA A 150 -14.77 2.86 -3.94
N ILE A 151 -13.62 3.54 -4.03
CA ILE A 151 -13.15 4.18 -5.27
C ILE A 151 -12.92 3.14 -6.38
N ALA A 152 -12.26 2.02 -6.06
CA ALA A 152 -12.04 0.94 -7.02
C ALA A 152 -13.37 0.38 -7.55
N ILE A 153 -14.36 0.18 -6.67
CA ILE A 153 -15.70 -0.27 -7.07
C ILE A 153 -16.43 0.78 -7.92
N GLY A 154 -16.33 2.07 -7.60
CA GLY A 154 -16.87 3.15 -8.42
C GLY A 154 -16.31 3.12 -9.85
N LEU A 155 -15.01 2.88 -9.99
CA LEU A 155 -14.34 2.75 -11.28
C LEU A 155 -14.72 1.47 -12.03
N ILE A 156 -14.81 0.32 -11.32
CA ILE A 156 -15.27 -0.95 -11.91
C ILE A 156 -16.72 -0.81 -12.43
N ARG A 157 -17.59 -0.16 -11.65
CA ARG A 157 -18.97 0.15 -12.07
C ARG A 157 -18.98 1.01 -13.33
N ALA A 158 -18.09 1.99 -13.44
CA ALA A 158 -17.98 2.82 -14.63
C ALA A 158 -17.58 2.03 -15.88
N PHE A 159 -16.87 0.91 -15.79
CA PHE A 159 -16.65 0.02 -16.94
C PHE A 159 -17.82 -0.92 -17.22
N SER A 160 -18.41 -1.50 -16.17
CA SER A 160 -19.51 -2.49 -16.32
C SER A 160 -20.83 -1.89 -16.81
N ARG A 161 -21.15 -0.64 -16.45
CA ARG A 161 -22.40 0.04 -16.83
C ARG A 161 -22.23 0.77 -18.17
N ALA A 162 -23.29 0.89 -18.95
CA ALA A 162 -23.29 1.65 -20.21
C ALA A 162 -24.33 2.78 -20.16
N SER A 163 -23.97 3.97 -20.66
CA SER A 163 -24.85 5.14 -20.73
C SER A 163 -25.52 5.54 -19.41
N GLY A 164 -24.81 5.33 -18.29
CA GLY A 164 -25.27 5.71 -16.96
C GLY A 164 -24.90 7.16 -16.60
N LYS A 165 -25.44 7.66 -15.48
CA LYS A 165 -25.14 9.00 -14.93
C LYS A 165 -24.43 8.96 -13.58
N ALA A 166 -24.28 7.79 -12.98
CA ALA A 166 -23.81 7.63 -11.61
C ALA A 166 -22.94 6.38 -11.43
N ILE A 167 -22.04 6.42 -10.45
CA ILE A 167 -21.03 5.39 -10.19
C ILE A 167 -21.29 4.61 -8.88
N GLY A 168 -22.51 4.73 -8.34
CA GLY A 168 -22.94 4.12 -7.07
C GLY A 168 -22.97 5.15 -5.95
N ASN A 169 -22.77 4.73 -4.70
CA ASN A 169 -22.87 5.60 -3.52
C ASN A 169 -21.71 5.32 -2.55
N PHE A 170 -20.92 6.35 -2.27
CA PHE A 170 -19.73 6.24 -1.43
C PHE A 170 -20.05 5.70 -0.04
N TRP A 171 -21.13 6.18 0.59
CA TRP A 171 -21.50 5.77 1.95
C TRP A 171 -21.89 4.29 2.00
N VAL A 172 -22.58 3.81 0.95
CA VAL A 172 -22.95 2.41 0.80
C VAL A 172 -21.72 1.55 0.63
N ASP A 173 -20.82 1.93 -0.28
CA ASP A 173 -19.61 1.18 -0.61
C ASP A 173 -18.66 1.08 0.58
N THR A 174 -18.38 2.21 1.25
CA THR A 174 -17.50 2.27 2.42
C THR A 174 -18.08 1.47 3.58
N THR A 175 -19.40 1.57 3.83
CA THR A 175 -20.05 0.78 4.88
C THR A 175 -19.96 -0.72 4.58
N ARG A 176 -20.18 -1.13 3.33
CA ARG A 176 -20.12 -2.54 2.93
C ARG A 176 -18.70 -3.09 2.98
N ALA A 177 -17.72 -2.32 2.53
CA ALA A 177 -16.31 -2.67 2.64
C ALA A 177 -15.91 -2.92 4.11
N THR A 178 -16.30 -2.02 5.00
CA THR A 178 -15.99 -2.14 6.43
C THR A 178 -16.72 -3.32 7.07
N LEU A 179 -18.05 -3.40 6.97
CA LEU A 179 -18.85 -4.37 7.71
C LEU A 179 -18.77 -5.80 7.16
N TYR A 180 -18.73 -5.97 5.84
CA TYR A 180 -18.84 -7.31 5.24
C TYR A 180 -17.50 -7.90 4.81
N ILE A 181 -16.44 -7.09 4.71
CA ILE A 181 -15.12 -7.56 4.24
C ILE A 181 -14.07 -7.33 5.32
N LEU A 182 -13.74 -6.08 5.64
CA LEU A 182 -12.60 -5.76 6.51
C LEU A 182 -12.82 -6.26 7.94
N LEU A 183 -13.92 -5.88 8.59
CA LEU A 183 -14.20 -6.21 9.99
C LEU A 183 -14.24 -7.73 10.24
N PRO A 184 -15.03 -8.55 9.52
CA PRO A 184 -15.10 -9.99 9.80
C PRO A 184 -13.77 -10.70 9.55
N LEU A 185 -13.03 -10.33 8.49
CA LEU A 185 -11.70 -10.89 8.24
C LEU A 185 -10.71 -10.46 9.32
N CYS A 186 -10.74 -9.20 9.77
CA CYS A 186 -9.88 -8.72 10.84
C CYS A 186 -10.17 -9.41 12.17
N VAL A 187 -11.43 -9.71 12.50
CA VAL A 187 -11.77 -10.48 13.71
C VAL A 187 -11.13 -11.86 13.65
N VAL A 188 -11.25 -12.58 12.53
CA VAL A 188 -10.62 -13.90 12.36
C VAL A 188 -9.09 -13.80 12.44
N LEU A 189 -8.48 -12.85 11.72
CA LEU A 189 -7.04 -12.63 11.74
C LEU A 189 -6.52 -12.26 13.14
N THR A 190 -7.24 -11.42 13.87
CA THR A 190 -6.89 -11.02 15.24
C THR A 190 -6.82 -12.24 16.15
N LEU A 191 -7.82 -13.13 16.10
CA LEU A 191 -7.84 -14.35 16.90
C LEU A 191 -6.68 -15.29 16.54
N ILE A 192 -6.35 -15.40 15.24
CA ILE A 192 -5.19 -16.18 14.79
C ILE A 192 -3.88 -15.56 15.29
N TYR A 193 -3.71 -14.25 15.22
CA TYR A 193 -2.50 -13.60 15.71
C TYR A 193 -2.34 -13.74 17.23
N VAL A 194 -3.44 -13.64 17.99
CA VAL A 194 -3.42 -13.90 19.43
C VAL A 194 -3.00 -15.34 19.74
N SER A 195 -3.51 -16.33 19.00
CA SER A 195 -3.11 -17.73 19.21
C SER A 195 -1.66 -18.01 18.83
N LEU A 196 -1.07 -17.20 17.93
CA LEU A 196 0.34 -17.24 17.56
C LEU A 196 1.25 -16.42 18.52
N GLY A 197 0.69 -15.75 19.52
CA GLY A 197 1.47 -15.05 20.56
C GLY A 197 1.56 -13.54 20.42
N VAL A 198 0.76 -12.91 19.54
CA VAL A 198 0.63 -11.46 19.45
C VAL A 198 -0.22 -10.94 20.62
N PRO A 199 0.23 -9.94 21.39
CA PRO A 199 -0.51 -9.44 22.54
C PRO A 199 -1.77 -8.68 22.11
N GLN A 200 -2.82 -8.83 22.91
CA GLN A 200 -4.07 -8.08 22.79
C GLN A 200 -4.58 -7.75 24.20
N THR A 201 -4.04 -6.70 24.81
CA THR A 201 -4.29 -6.35 26.22
C THR A 201 -4.32 -4.84 26.44
N PHE A 202 -4.93 -4.39 27.53
CA PHE A 202 -4.86 -3.00 28.02
C PHE A 202 -4.06 -2.86 29.32
N SER A 203 -3.32 -3.91 29.71
CA SER A 203 -2.42 -3.86 30.86
C SER A 203 -1.32 -2.82 30.66
N ALA A 204 -0.81 -2.25 31.76
CA ALA A 204 0.39 -1.42 31.72
C ALA A 204 1.61 -2.19 31.19
N TYR A 205 2.69 -1.46 30.86
CA TYR A 205 3.95 -2.05 30.45
C TYR A 205 4.50 -2.97 31.54
N VAL A 206 5.07 -4.09 31.11
CA VAL A 206 5.57 -5.11 32.02
C VAL A 206 7.03 -4.82 32.35
N ASN A 207 7.35 -4.66 33.62
CA ASN A 207 8.74 -4.56 34.07
C ASN A 207 9.26 -5.98 34.36
N ALA A 208 10.31 -6.37 33.67
CA ALA A 208 10.96 -7.66 33.81
C ALA A 208 12.42 -7.47 34.27
N THR A 209 12.87 -8.32 35.19
CA THR A 209 14.29 -8.44 35.52
C THR A 209 14.88 -9.57 34.68
N THR A 210 15.89 -9.25 33.86
CA THR A 210 16.54 -10.24 32.99
C THR A 210 17.33 -11.26 33.82
N LEU A 211 17.77 -12.36 33.18
CA LEU A 211 18.62 -13.36 33.82
C LEU A 211 19.96 -12.79 34.32
N GLU A 212 20.41 -11.68 33.75
CA GLU A 212 21.62 -10.95 34.15
C GLU A 212 21.33 -9.89 35.24
N GLY A 213 20.08 -9.75 35.70
CA GLY A 213 19.68 -8.79 36.72
C GLY A 213 19.35 -7.38 36.21
N VAL A 214 19.34 -7.17 34.89
CA VAL A 214 19.02 -5.87 34.27
C VAL A 214 17.49 -5.66 34.27
N GLN A 215 17.03 -4.44 34.55
CA GLN A 215 15.61 -4.10 34.41
C GLN A 215 15.29 -3.78 32.95
N GLN A 216 14.21 -4.37 32.44
CA GLN A 216 13.70 -4.14 31.10
C GLN A 216 12.21 -3.81 31.17
N THR A 217 11.80 -2.73 30.51
CA THR A 217 10.39 -2.41 30.30
C THR A 217 9.92 -3.00 28.98
N ILE A 218 8.89 -3.82 29.03
CA ILE A 218 8.30 -4.51 27.89
C ILE A 218 6.98 -3.83 27.55
N ALA A 219 6.95 -3.16 26.41
CA ALA A 219 5.75 -2.54 25.88
C ALA A 219 4.77 -3.59 25.37
N VAL A 220 3.51 -3.48 25.80
CA VAL A 220 2.37 -4.32 25.39
C VAL A 220 1.22 -3.42 24.95
N GLY A 221 0.10 -3.99 24.52
CA GLY A 221 -1.08 -3.22 24.14
C GLY A 221 -2.07 -4.02 23.29
N PRO A 222 -3.08 -3.35 22.70
CA PRO A 222 -4.05 -3.97 21.78
C PRO A 222 -3.44 -4.17 20.37
N VAL A 223 -2.36 -4.94 20.28
CA VAL A 223 -1.52 -5.07 19.08
C VAL A 223 -2.18 -5.92 17.99
N ALA A 224 -2.73 -7.08 18.34
CA ALA A 224 -3.28 -8.03 17.36
C ALA A 224 -4.40 -7.45 16.49
N SER A 225 -5.29 -6.64 17.07
CA SER A 225 -6.37 -5.99 16.32
C SER A 225 -5.85 -4.97 15.30
N GLN A 226 -4.81 -4.22 15.67
CA GLN A 226 -4.22 -3.24 14.78
C GLN A 226 -3.36 -3.92 13.70
N LEU A 227 -2.64 -4.98 14.07
CA LEU A 227 -1.88 -5.84 13.16
C LEU A 227 -2.77 -6.42 12.05
N ALA A 228 -3.97 -6.91 12.41
CA ALA A 228 -4.89 -7.49 11.44
C ALA A 228 -5.30 -6.48 10.37
N ILE A 229 -5.78 -5.30 10.76
CA ILE A 229 -6.21 -4.28 9.79
C ILE A 229 -5.04 -3.62 9.07
N LYS A 230 -3.87 -3.44 9.72
CA LYS A 230 -2.73 -2.81 9.02
C LYS A 230 -2.24 -3.67 7.86
N MET A 231 -2.35 -5.00 7.98
CA MET A 231 -1.95 -5.94 6.93
C MET A 231 -3.05 -6.08 5.88
N LEU A 232 -4.28 -6.37 6.31
CA LEU A 232 -5.40 -6.62 5.39
C LEU A 232 -5.78 -5.37 4.58
N GLY A 233 -5.74 -4.20 5.22
CA GLY A 233 -6.03 -2.91 4.59
C GLY A 233 -4.86 -2.28 3.86
N THR A 234 -3.71 -2.97 3.77
CA THR A 234 -2.43 -2.45 3.24
C THR A 234 -2.11 -1.06 3.79
N ASN A 235 -2.16 -0.92 5.10
CA ASN A 235 -1.86 0.34 5.78
C ASN A 235 -0.42 0.35 6.31
N GLY A 236 0.03 -0.76 6.92
CA GLY A 236 1.41 -0.95 7.39
C GLY A 236 1.85 -0.25 8.66
N GLY A 237 1.06 0.65 9.26
CA GLY A 237 1.48 1.35 10.48
C GLY A 237 1.67 0.41 11.67
N GLY A 238 2.92 0.25 12.12
CA GLY A 238 3.31 -0.62 13.24
C GLY A 238 2.81 -0.10 14.57
N PHE A 239 2.50 -1.02 15.49
CA PHE A 239 2.26 -0.65 16.88
C PHE A 239 3.56 -0.23 17.56
N PHE A 240 4.67 -0.89 17.19
CA PHE A 240 6.02 -0.60 17.65
C PHE A 240 6.88 -0.01 16.52
N ASN A 241 7.98 0.64 16.87
CA ASN A 241 8.94 1.21 15.92
C ASN A 241 9.46 0.18 14.90
N ALA A 242 9.82 -1.02 15.38
CA ALA A 242 10.32 -2.10 14.53
C ALA A 242 9.23 -2.76 13.66
N ASN A 243 7.98 -2.32 13.78
CA ASN A 243 6.88 -2.75 12.93
C ASN A 243 6.76 -4.28 12.87
N SER A 244 6.76 -4.87 11.67
CA SER A 244 6.55 -6.30 11.45
C SER A 244 7.82 -7.13 11.65
N ALA A 245 8.93 -6.50 12.04
CA ALA A 245 10.08 -7.18 12.60
C ALA A 245 9.91 -7.39 14.11
N HIS A 246 9.03 -6.64 14.79
CA HIS A 246 8.87 -6.79 16.24
C HIS A 246 8.28 -8.17 16.61
N PRO A 247 8.82 -8.90 17.61
CA PRO A 247 8.30 -10.21 18.03
C PRO A 247 6.81 -10.20 18.43
N PHE A 248 6.34 -9.10 19.02
CA PHE A 248 4.92 -8.93 19.33
C PHE A 248 4.05 -8.52 18.15
N GLU A 249 4.59 -8.27 16.96
CA GLU A 249 3.76 -8.09 15.76
C GLU A 249 3.90 -9.25 14.79
N ASN A 250 4.99 -10.00 14.84
CA ASN A 250 5.25 -11.09 13.92
C ASN A 250 6.10 -12.18 14.61
N PRO A 251 5.47 -13.01 15.46
CA PRO A 251 6.19 -13.93 16.34
C PRO A 251 6.97 -15.01 15.59
N ASP A 252 6.45 -15.51 14.46
CA ASP A 252 7.03 -16.66 13.76
C ASP A 252 6.84 -16.62 12.22
N SER A 253 7.35 -17.64 11.53
CA SER A 253 7.25 -17.73 10.07
C SER A 253 5.82 -17.95 9.57
N ILE A 254 4.94 -18.54 10.38
CA ILE A 254 3.52 -18.77 10.04
C ILE A 254 2.78 -17.44 10.10
N SER A 255 2.94 -16.65 11.16
CA SER A 255 2.39 -15.29 11.24
C SER A 255 2.88 -14.45 10.07
N ASN A 256 4.16 -14.56 9.71
CA ASN A 256 4.73 -13.83 8.58
C ASN A 256 4.09 -14.23 7.23
N MET A 257 3.84 -15.51 7.00
CA MET A 257 3.13 -15.98 5.80
C MET A 257 1.69 -15.46 5.75
N ILE A 258 0.97 -15.46 6.88
CA ILE A 258 -0.40 -14.95 6.96
C ILE A 258 -0.43 -13.43 6.72
N GLN A 259 0.54 -12.68 7.24
CA GLN A 259 0.69 -11.26 6.98
C GLN A 259 0.89 -11.00 5.49
N MET A 260 1.85 -11.67 4.86
CA MET A 260 2.10 -11.54 3.42
C MET A 260 0.87 -11.85 2.57
N LEU A 261 0.13 -12.92 2.90
CA LEU A 261 -1.12 -13.26 2.22
C LEU A 261 -2.19 -12.18 2.42
N SER A 262 -2.31 -11.64 3.63
CA SER A 262 -3.29 -10.59 3.96
C SER A 262 -3.05 -9.33 3.14
N ILE A 263 -1.78 -8.96 2.91
CA ILE A 263 -1.40 -7.79 2.10
C ILE A 263 -1.91 -7.92 0.65
N PHE A 264 -1.69 -9.05 -0.02
CA PHE A 264 -2.08 -9.21 -1.43
C PHE A 264 -3.54 -9.66 -1.64
N ALA A 265 -4.19 -10.24 -0.63
CA ALA A 265 -5.49 -10.92 -0.80
C ALA A 265 -6.56 -10.04 -1.45
N ILE A 266 -6.81 -8.85 -0.90
CA ILE A 266 -7.87 -7.96 -1.41
C ILE A 266 -7.49 -7.35 -2.77
N GLY A 267 -6.25 -6.88 -2.94
CA GLY A 267 -5.77 -6.31 -4.20
C GLY A 267 -5.86 -7.33 -5.36
N ALA A 268 -5.43 -8.56 -5.12
CA ALA A 268 -5.52 -9.64 -6.11
C ALA A 268 -6.99 -10.03 -6.37
N ALA A 269 -7.84 -10.08 -5.35
CA ALA A 269 -9.26 -10.36 -5.50
C ALA A 269 -10.01 -9.30 -6.34
N PHE A 270 -9.60 -8.03 -6.29
CA PHE A 270 -10.18 -6.97 -7.14
C PHE A 270 -10.03 -7.25 -8.64
N THR A 271 -8.96 -7.93 -9.06
CA THR A 271 -8.83 -8.36 -10.46
C THR A 271 -9.95 -9.32 -10.87
N ASN A 272 -10.35 -10.23 -9.97
CA ASN A 272 -11.48 -11.12 -10.18
C ASN A 272 -12.83 -10.40 -10.08
N VAL A 273 -12.99 -9.47 -9.14
CA VAL A 273 -14.19 -8.61 -9.03
C VAL A 273 -14.42 -7.87 -10.34
N PHE A 274 -13.38 -7.21 -10.87
CA PHE A 274 -13.45 -6.54 -12.16
C PHE A 274 -13.88 -7.49 -13.27
N GLY A 275 -13.19 -8.61 -13.43
CA GLY A 275 -13.51 -9.60 -14.47
C GLY A 275 -14.94 -10.15 -14.39
N ARG A 276 -15.48 -10.33 -13.17
CA ARG A 276 -16.87 -10.75 -12.96
C ARG A 276 -17.87 -9.64 -13.29
N MET A 277 -17.63 -8.42 -12.80
CA MET A 277 -18.56 -7.30 -12.98
C MET A 277 -18.62 -6.81 -14.43
N VAL A 278 -17.52 -6.91 -15.19
CA VAL A 278 -17.52 -6.59 -16.64
C VAL A 278 -17.99 -7.77 -17.52
N GLY A 279 -18.28 -8.93 -16.92
CA GLY A 279 -18.76 -10.12 -17.63
C GLY A 279 -17.70 -10.94 -18.36
N ASN A 280 -16.41 -10.58 -18.25
CA ASN A 280 -15.30 -11.36 -18.83
C ASN A 280 -14.15 -11.52 -17.82
N GLN A 281 -14.07 -12.69 -17.19
CA GLN A 281 -13.03 -12.98 -16.20
C GLN A 281 -11.61 -12.98 -16.77
N ARG A 282 -11.43 -13.21 -18.08
CA ARG A 282 -10.09 -13.21 -18.71
C ARG A 282 -9.39 -11.86 -18.58
N GLN A 283 -10.17 -10.77 -18.59
CA GLN A 283 -9.66 -9.41 -18.39
C GLN A 283 -9.04 -9.25 -17.00
N GLY A 284 -9.70 -9.78 -15.96
CA GLY A 284 -9.16 -9.83 -14.61
C GLY A 284 -7.85 -10.63 -14.53
N TRP A 285 -7.81 -11.80 -15.17
CA TRP A 285 -6.61 -12.64 -15.22
C TRP A 285 -5.46 -12.00 -15.99
N ALA A 286 -5.74 -11.26 -17.07
CA ALA A 286 -4.71 -10.53 -17.80
C ALA A 286 -4.06 -9.44 -16.93
N ILE A 287 -4.87 -8.69 -16.18
CA ILE A 287 -4.37 -7.69 -15.22
C ILE A 287 -3.49 -8.37 -14.16
N LEU A 288 -3.99 -9.45 -13.54
CA LEU A 288 -3.25 -10.18 -12.52
C LEU A 288 -1.94 -10.80 -13.07
N ALA A 289 -1.95 -11.28 -14.31
CA ALA A 289 -0.76 -11.82 -14.97
C ALA A 289 0.30 -10.73 -15.19
N SER A 290 -0.08 -9.53 -15.64
CA SER A 290 0.82 -8.39 -15.79
C SER A 290 1.49 -8.01 -14.46
N MET A 291 0.69 -7.94 -13.38
CA MET A 291 1.20 -7.70 -12.03
C MET A 291 2.13 -8.84 -11.57
N GLY A 292 1.75 -10.09 -11.82
CA GLY A 292 2.51 -11.28 -11.42
C GLY A 292 3.89 -11.36 -12.09
N ILE A 293 4.01 -10.98 -13.37
CA ILE A 293 5.30 -10.94 -14.07
C ILE A 293 6.25 -9.94 -13.41
N LEU A 294 5.79 -8.72 -13.15
CA LEU A 294 6.59 -7.69 -12.51
C LEU A 294 6.97 -8.08 -11.08
N PHE A 295 6.02 -8.62 -10.31
CA PHE A 295 6.24 -9.11 -8.96
C PHE A 295 7.32 -10.21 -8.91
N LEU A 296 7.20 -11.26 -9.73
CA LEU A 296 8.16 -12.37 -9.74
C LEU A 296 9.55 -11.93 -10.20
N ALA A 297 9.63 -11.00 -11.16
CA ALA A 297 10.91 -10.40 -11.55
C ALA A 297 11.55 -9.66 -10.37
N GLY A 298 10.78 -8.83 -9.65
CA GLY A 298 11.24 -8.13 -8.46
C GLY A 298 11.72 -9.07 -7.35
N VAL A 299 10.92 -10.08 -6.99
CA VAL A 299 11.29 -11.09 -5.98
C VAL A 299 12.58 -11.82 -6.37
N THR A 300 12.73 -12.18 -7.65
CA THR A 300 13.93 -12.86 -8.14
C THR A 300 15.18 -12.00 -7.93
N VAL A 301 15.12 -10.72 -8.29
CA VAL A 301 16.26 -9.80 -8.16
C VAL A 301 16.60 -9.55 -6.70
N VAL A 302 15.62 -9.24 -5.85
CA VAL A 302 15.88 -9.00 -4.42
C VAL A 302 16.42 -10.26 -3.74
N TYR A 303 15.81 -11.42 -3.99
CA TYR A 303 16.28 -12.65 -3.37
C TYR A 303 17.69 -13.02 -3.84
N TRP A 304 17.99 -12.83 -5.13
CA TRP A 304 19.34 -13.04 -5.64
C TRP A 304 20.36 -12.09 -5.01
N ALA A 305 20.06 -10.79 -4.94
CA ALA A 305 20.95 -9.78 -4.39
C ALA A 305 21.22 -10.03 -2.88
N GLU A 306 20.16 -10.22 -2.09
CA GLU A 306 20.30 -10.45 -0.66
C GLU A 306 20.94 -11.81 -0.34
N ALA A 307 20.68 -12.86 -1.14
CA ALA A 307 21.33 -14.15 -0.97
C ALA A 307 22.81 -14.14 -1.39
N SER A 308 23.21 -13.20 -2.25
CA SER A 308 24.62 -13.01 -2.63
C SER A 308 25.40 -12.28 -1.53
N GLY A 309 24.72 -11.50 -0.68
CA GLY A 309 25.33 -10.82 0.46
C GLY A 309 26.18 -9.62 0.07
N ASN A 310 27.10 -9.23 0.94
CA ASN A 310 28.02 -8.11 0.72
C ASN A 310 29.44 -8.65 0.47
N PRO A 311 30.05 -8.38 -0.70
CA PRO A 311 31.40 -8.87 -1.02
C PRO A 311 32.47 -8.37 -0.03
N ILE A 312 32.30 -7.17 0.54
CA ILE A 312 33.23 -6.63 1.55
C ILE A 312 33.14 -7.43 2.86
N MET A 313 31.96 -7.92 3.22
CA MET A 313 31.83 -8.81 4.40
C MET A 313 32.45 -10.19 4.14
N HIS A 314 32.36 -10.68 2.90
CA HIS A 314 32.97 -11.96 2.53
C HIS A 314 34.50 -11.91 2.61
N THR A 315 35.14 -10.79 2.27
CA THR A 315 36.60 -10.64 2.41
C THR A 315 37.04 -10.60 3.89
N LEU A 316 36.15 -10.21 4.80
CA LEU A 316 36.35 -10.28 6.25
C LEU A 316 36.08 -11.68 6.85
N GLY A 317 35.77 -12.67 6.02
CA GLY A 317 35.51 -14.05 6.44
C GLY A 317 34.05 -14.34 6.85
N LEU A 318 33.14 -13.38 6.69
CA LEU A 318 31.70 -13.57 6.95
C LEU A 318 31.01 -14.05 5.67
N SER A 319 30.91 -15.36 5.46
CA SER A 319 30.22 -15.95 4.29
C SER A 319 28.70 -16.00 4.49
N GLY A 320 27.93 -15.82 3.41
CA GLY A 320 26.48 -16.02 3.41
C GLY A 320 25.71 -14.84 2.82
N GLY A 321 24.38 -14.90 2.95
CA GLY A 321 23.49 -13.82 2.55
C GLY A 321 23.48 -12.67 3.55
N ASN A 322 22.95 -11.52 3.13
CA ASN A 322 22.90 -10.32 3.94
C ASN A 322 21.87 -10.43 5.08
N MET A 323 22.37 -10.48 6.32
CA MET A 323 21.55 -10.63 7.54
C MET A 323 21.46 -9.35 8.39
N GLU A 324 22.13 -8.26 8.02
CA GLU A 324 22.25 -7.02 8.84
C GLU A 324 20.89 -6.50 9.33
N GLY A 325 19.95 -6.24 8.42
CA GLY A 325 18.61 -5.77 8.78
C GLY A 325 17.56 -6.88 8.83
N LYS A 326 17.94 -8.15 9.02
CA LYS A 326 17.03 -9.30 8.88
C LYS A 326 16.77 -9.98 10.21
N GLU A 327 15.61 -10.61 10.31
CA GLU A 327 15.23 -11.43 11.44
C GLU A 327 15.58 -12.90 11.22
N VAL A 328 16.17 -13.54 12.24
CA VAL A 328 16.50 -14.98 12.21
C VAL A 328 15.25 -15.86 12.02
N ARG A 329 14.08 -15.38 12.45
CA ARG A 329 12.77 -16.03 12.30
C ARG A 329 12.36 -16.21 10.83
N PHE A 330 12.80 -15.30 9.96
CA PHE A 330 12.37 -15.23 8.55
C PHE A 330 13.51 -15.59 7.60
N GLY A 331 14.75 -15.25 7.97
CA GLY A 331 15.92 -15.39 7.13
C GLY A 331 15.83 -14.57 5.84
N VAL A 332 16.83 -14.75 4.97
CA VAL A 332 16.95 -13.95 3.74
C VAL A 332 15.73 -14.07 2.83
N VAL A 333 15.23 -15.30 2.60
CA VAL A 333 14.16 -15.56 1.63
C VAL A 333 12.88 -14.80 1.98
N MET A 334 12.37 -15.01 3.20
CA MET A 334 11.08 -14.47 3.60
C MET A 334 11.16 -12.96 3.83
N SER A 335 12.31 -12.43 4.24
CA SER A 335 12.55 -10.98 4.26
C SER A 335 12.59 -10.38 2.86
N SER A 336 13.26 -11.00 1.89
CA SER A 336 13.26 -10.54 0.49
C SER A 336 11.86 -10.57 -0.11
N LEU A 337 11.11 -11.66 0.13
CA LEU A 337 9.73 -11.80 -0.35
C LEU A 337 8.82 -10.74 0.28
N PHE A 338 8.90 -10.55 1.60
CA PHE A 338 8.10 -9.56 2.31
C PHE A 338 8.42 -8.14 1.86
N ALA A 339 9.70 -7.79 1.66
CA ALA A 339 10.12 -6.49 1.16
C ALA A 339 9.51 -6.17 -0.21
N VAL A 340 9.47 -7.15 -1.13
CA VAL A 340 8.83 -6.95 -2.44
C VAL A 340 7.31 -6.86 -2.29
N ILE A 341 6.69 -7.69 -1.46
CA ILE A 341 5.23 -7.66 -1.22
C ILE A 341 4.80 -6.30 -0.65
N THR A 342 5.44 -5.86 0.43
CA THR A 342 5.03 -4.64 1.13
C THR A 342 5.26 -3.37 0.31
N THR A 343 6.25 -3.39 -0.59
CA THR A 343 6.59 -2.26 -1.48
C THR A 343 5.86 -2.26 -2.80
N ALA A 344 5.36 -3.42 -3.25
CA ALA A 344 4.54 -3.55 -4.45
C ALA A 344 3.05 -3.28 -4.18
N ALA A 345 2.58 -3.62 -2.97
CA ALA A 345 1.20 -3.47 -2.56
C ALA A 345 0.92 -2.22 -1.72
N SER A 346 1.79 -1.21 -1.73
CA SER A 346 1.57 0.04 -0.98
C SER A 346 1.21 -0.23 0.49
N CYS A 347 1.84 -1.25 1.10
CA CYS A 347 1.52 -1.62 2.46
C CYS A 347 2.38 -0.90 3.46
N GLY A 348 3.70 -0.85 3.26
CA GLY A 348 4.61 -0.16 4.17
C GLY A 348 4.96 -0.86 5.47
N ALA A 349 4.38 -2.05 5.74
CA ALA A 349 4.84 -2.91 6.82
C ALA A 349 6.30 -3.34 6.54
N VAL A 350 7.18 -3.29 7.53
CA VAL A 350 8.59 -3.66 7.35
C VAL A 350 8.95 -4.78 8.34
N ASN A 351 9.35 -5.95 7.83
CA ASN A 351 9.84 -7.06 8.66
C ASN A 351 11.38 -7.22 8.63
N ALA A 352 12.03 -6.38 7.83
CA ALA A 352 13.46 -6.34 7.64
C ALA A 352 13.84 -4.93 7.18
N MET A 353 14.82 -4.30 7.83
CA MET A 353 15.13 -2.89 7.61
C MET A 353 15.68 -2.66 6.20
N HIS A 354 14.92 -1.96 5.34
CA HIS A 354 15.27 -1.77 3.93
C HIS A 354 16.55 -0.95 3.73
N GLY A 355 16.89 -0.05 4.66
CA GLY A 355 18.17 0.68 4.64
C GLY A 355 19.39 -0.22 4.86
N SER A 356 19.19 -1.46 5.33
CA SER A 356 20.26 -2.45 5.48
C SER A 356 20.20 -3.52 4.38
N PHE A 357 19.41 -3.33 3.32
CA PHE A 357 19.46 -4.21 2.15
C PHE A 357 20.69 -3.88 1.31
N THR A 358 21.14 -4.84 0.50
CA THR A 358 22.12 -4.54 -0.54
C THR A 358 21.57 -3.48 -1.49
N ALA A 359 22.45 -2.75 -2.17
CA ALA A 359 22.05 -1.68 -3.09
C ALA A 359 20.98 -2.12 -4.12
N LEU A 360 21.14 -3.31 -4.73
CA LEU A 360 20.13 -3.87 -5.65
C LEU A 360 18.89 -4.44 -4.91
N GLY A 361 19.08 -4.95 -3.70
CA GLY A 361 17.99 -5.38 -2.83
C GLY A 361 17.07 -4.24 -2.39
N GLY A 362 17.60 -3.03 -2.18
CA GLY A 362 16.85 -1.80 -1.90
C GLY A 362 16.35 -1.08 -3.16
N LEU A 363 16.99 -1.29 -4.32
CA LEU A 363 16.58 -0.72 -5.61
C LEU A 363 15.18 -1.20 -6.04
N ILE A 364 14.87 -2.49 -5.89
CA ILE A 364 13.57 -3.04 -6.32
C ILE A 364 12.41 -2.50 -5.46
N PRO A 365 12.49 -2.45 -4.12
CA PRO A 365 11.58 -1.67 -3.28
C PRO A 365 11.30 -0.24 -3.78
N LEU A 366 12.35 0.51 -4.14
CA LEU A 366 12.21 1.84 -4.74
C LEU A 366 11.43 1.79 -6.05
N ILE A 367 11.82 0.90 -6.97
CA ILE A 367 11.14 0.74 -8.27
C ILE A 367 9.66 0.41 -8.07
N ASN A 368 9.32 -0.53 -7.20
CA ASN A 368 7.94 -0.94 -6.96
C ASN A 368 7.05 0.26 -6.59
N MET A 369 7.52 1.13 -5.68
CA MET A 369 6.81 2.34 -5.28
C MET A 369 6.79 3.39 -6.41
N GLN A 370 7.91 3.57 -7.13
CA GLN A 370 8.06 4.54 -8.23
C GLN A 370 7.21 4.18 -9.47
N LEU A 371 6.89 2.91 -9.67
CA LEU A 371 5.94 2.46 -10.70
C LEU A 371 4.49 2.87 -10.36
N GLY A 372 4.25 3.53 -9.24
CA GLY A 372 2.94 4.03 -8.82
C GLY A 372 2.08 2.97 -8.13
N GLU A 373 2.71 2.00 -7.47
CA GLU A 373 2.02 0.97 -6.67
C GLU A 373 0.99 0.16 -7.47
N VAL A 374 1.36 -0.22 -8.69
CA VAL A 374 0.47 -0.91 -9.65
C VAL A 374 0.60 -2.44 -9.63
N ILE A 375 1.56 -2.98 -8.87
CA ILE A 375 1.83 -4.41 -8.80
C ILE A 375 1.00 -5.01 -7.65
N VAL A 376 -0.24 -5.42 -7.97
CA VAL A 376 -1.32 -5.68 -6.98
C VAL A 376 -1.77 -4.38 -6.30
N GLY A 377 -0.80 -3.63 -5.74
CA GLY A 377 -0.96 -2.32 -5.14
C GLY A 377 -1.80 -2.32 -3.86
N GLY A 378 -1.98 -1.13 -3.30
CA GLY A 378 -2.78 -0.95 -2.09
C GLY A 378 -4.24 -1.31 -2.30
N VAL A 379 -4.96 -1.59 -1.20
CA VAL A 379 -6.37 -1.96 -1.21
C VAL A 379 -7.22 -0.94 -1.98
N GLY A 380 -7.65 -1.38 -3.17
CA GLY A 380 -8.34 -0.55 -4.16
C GLY A 380 -7.42 0.41 -4.93
N ALA A 381 -6.41 0.99 -4.29
CA ALA A 381 -5.45 1.92 -4.88
C ALA A 381 -4.66 1.33 -6.05
N GLY A 382 -4.14 0.13 -5.88
CA GLY A 382 -3.48 -0.60 -6.96
C GLY A 382 -4.38 -0.84 -8.15
N PHE A 383 -5.67 -1.10 -7.89
CA PHE A 383 -6.63 -1.38 -8.95
C PHE A 383 -6.94 -0.13 -9.79
N TYR A 384 -7.22 1.01 -9.17
CA TYR A 384 -7.40 2.23 -9.98
C TYR A 384 -6.08 2.66 -10.63
N GLY A 385 -4.93 2.46 -9.97
CA GLY A 385 -3.60 2.74 -10.52
C GLY A 385 -3.32 1.95 -11.81
N ILE A 386 -3.53 0.62 -11.79
CA ILE A 386 -3.34 -0.20 -12.99
C ILE A 386 -4.31 0.19 -14.10
N VAL A 387 -5.54 0.62 -13.78
CA VAL A 387 -6.49 1.11 -14.78
C VAL A 387 -5.98 2.37 -15.49
N LEU A 388 -5.29 3.27 -14.79
CA LEU A 388 -4.66 4.43 -15.43
C LEU A 388 -3.61 3.98 -16.45
N PHE A 389 -2.79 2.98 -16.12
CA PHE A 389 -1.82 2.41 -17.06
C PHE A 389 -2.46 1.63 -18.20
N ILE A 390 -3.60 0.96 -17.97
CA ILE A 390 -4.38 0.32 -19.03
C ILE A 390 -4.86 1.38 -20.03
N ILE A 391 -5.35 2.52 -19.55
CA ILE A 391 -5.78 3.64 -20.40
C ILE A 391 -4.61 4.13 -21.27
N VAL A 392 -3.41 4.29 -20.69
CA VAL A 392 -2.20 4.68 -21.43
C VAL A 392 -1.78 3.60 -22.44
N ALA A 393 -1.72 2.33 -22.03
CA ALA A 393 -1.32 1.22 -22.88
C ALA A 393 -2.24 1.06 -24.10
N VAL A 394 -3.56 1.09 -23.88
CA VAL A 394 -4.57 1.01 -24.95
C VAL A 394 -4.50 2.23 -25.86
N PHE A 395 -4.19 3.41 -25.33
CA PHE A 395 -4.00 4.61 -26.13
C PHE A 395 -2.80 4.50 -27.05
N VAL A 396 -1.65 4.05 -26.52
CA VAL A 396 -0.44 3.82 -27.31
C VAL A 396 -0.70 2.75 -28.39
N ALA A 397 -1.35 1.64 -28.04
CA ALA A 397 -1.70 0.61 -29.02
C ALA A 397 -2.63 1.13 -30.12
N GLY A 398 -3.66 1.89 -29.76
CA GLY A 398 -4.58 2.51 -30.72
C GLY A 398 -3.83 3.42 -31.69
N LEU A 399 -2.94 4.28 -31.18
CA LEU A 399 -2.11 5.16 -32.01
C LEU A 399 -1.18 4.37 -32.96
N MET A 400 -0.51 3.33 -32.47
CA MET A 400 0.41 2.51 -33.28
C MET A 400 -0.30 1.80 -34.44
N VAL A 401 -1.56 1.41 -34.25
CA VAL A 401 -2.38 0.72 -35.27
C VAL A 401 -3.23 1.70 -36.10
N GLY A 402 -3.20 3.00 -35.77
CA GLY A 402 -3.97 4.04 -36.46
C GLY A 402 -5.49 3.95 -36.20
N ARG A 403 -5.89 3.47 -35.02
CA ARG A 403 -7.30 3.29 -34.60
C ARG A 403 -7.60 4.09 -33.34
N THR A 404 -8.89 4.41 -33.14
CA THR A 404 -9.33 5.04 -31.90
C THR A 404 -9.10 4.08 -30.72
N PRO A 405 -8.41 4.52 -29.66
CA PRO A 405 -8.22 3.72 -28.45
C PRO A 405 -9.54 3.27 -27.82
N GLU A 406 -9.64 1.99 -27.47
CA GLU A 406 -10.85 1.38 -26.93
C GLU A 406 -10.51 0.30 -25.90
N TYR A 407 -11.15 0.34 -24.73
CA TYR A 407 -11.05 -0.70 -23.72
C TYR A 407 -12.45 -1.15 -23.30
N LEU A 408 -12.72 -2.46 -23.38
CA LEU A 408 -14.02 -3.06 -23.10
C LEU A 408 -15.18 -2.41 -23.86
N GLY A 409 -15.00 -2.11 -25.14
CA GLY A 409 -16.03 -1.46 -25.96
C GLY A 409 -16.18 0.04 -25.68
N LYS A 410 -15.44 0.62 -24.72
CA LYS A 410 -15.49 2.05 -24.40
C LYS A 410 -14.34 2.77 -25.04
N LYS A 411 -14.67 3.78 -25.87
CA LYS A 411 -13.68 4.65 -26.49
C LYS A 411 -12.98 5.48 -25.42
N ILE A 412 -11.65 5.50 -25.46
CA ILE A 412 -10.81 6.34 -24.62
C ILE A 412 -10.51 7.62 -25.40
N GLU A 413 -10.92 8.75 -24.83
CA GLU A 413 -10.87 10.06 -25.49
C GLU A 413 -9.83 10.97 -24.83
N GLY A 414 -9.57 12.13 -25.44
CA GLY A 414 -8.57 13.08 -24.94
C GLY A 414 -8.80 13.52 -23.49
N LYS A 415 -10.06 13.59 -23.02
CA LYS A 415 -10.36 13.91 -21.62
C LYS A 415 -9.87 12.82 -20.66
N ASP A 416 -10.10 11.54 -20.98
CA ASP A 416 -9.67 10.43 -20.13
C ASP A 416 -8.15 10.35 -20.08
N MET A 417 -7.50 10.55 -21.24
CA MET A 417 -6.05 10.59 -21.34
C MET A 417 -5.43 11.72 -20.50
N LYS A 418 -6.01 12.93 -20.56
CA LYS A 418 -5.55 14.06 -19.72
C LYS A 418 -5.66 13.74 -18.23
N MET A 419 -6.78 13.16 -17.79
CA MET A 419 -6.96 12.78 -16.40
C MET A 419 -5.99 11.66 -15.97
N ALA A 420 -5.75 10.67 -16.85
CA ALA A 420 -4.81 9.59 -16.58
C ALA A 420 -3.37 10.10 -16.44
N LEU A 421 -2.94 10.98 -17.36
CA LEU A 421 -1.62 11.60 -17.29
C LEU A 421 -1.46 12.51 -16.07
N LEU A 422 -2.48 13.29 -15.70
CA LEU A 422 -2.44 14.12 -14.49
C LEU A 422 -2.24 13.28 -13.22
N ALA A 423 -2.95 12.16 -13.10
CA ALA A 423 -2.79 11.24 -11.98
C ALA A 423 -1.41 10.57 -11.98
N ILE A 424 -0.91 10.10 -13.13
CA ILE A 424 0.40 9.44 -13.21
C ILE A 424 1.55 10.43 -12.92
N LEU A 425 1.47 11.67 -13.41
CA LEU A 425 2.54 12.66 -13.28
C LEU A 425 2.59 13.36 -11.91
N CYS A 426 1.50 13.36 -11.14
CA CYS A 426 1.52 14.01 -9.82
C CYS A 426 2.45 13.32 -8.82
N LEU A 427 2.62 12.00 -8.94
CA LEU A 427 3.52 11.19 -8.11
C LEU A 427 5.00 11.58 -8.31
N PRO A 428 5.60 11.46 -9.52
CA PRO A 428 6.99 11.85 -9.72
C PRO A 428 7.24 13.32 -9.45
N LEU A 429 6.25 14.20 -9.68
CA LEU A 429 6.37 15.61 -9.33
C LEU A 429 6.62 15.79 -7.82
N ALA A 430 5.82 15.15 -6.96
CA ALA A 430 6.01 15.21 -5.52
C ALA A 430 7.34 14.55 -5.10
N MET A 431 7.60 13.34 -5.60
CA MET A 431 8.80 12.57 -5.25
C MET A 431 10.08 13.32 -5.58
N LEU A 432 10.22 13.80 -6.82
CA LEU A 432 11.46 14.39 -7.32
C LEU A 432 11.67 15.83 -6.82
N ILE A 433 10.62 16.64 -6.72
CA ILE A 433 10.76 18.03 -6.21
C ILE A 433 11.20 18.00 -4.76
N PHE A 434 10.51 17.26 -3.89
CA PHE A 434 10.87 17.25 -2.48
C PHE A 434 12.22 16.57 -2.24
N THR A 435 12.56 15.51 -2.98
CA THR A 435 13.90 14.91 -2.94
C THR A 435 14.97 15.92 -3.35
N ALA A 436 14.77 16.66 -4.44
CA ALA A 436 15.73 17.65 -4.91
C ALA A 436 15.98 18.75 -3.88
N VAL A 437 14.92 19.28 -3.26
CA VAL A 437 15.06 20.32 -2.23
C VAL A 437 15.71 19.78 -0.97
N ALA A 438 15.30 18.62 -0.48
CA ALA A 438 15.85 18.01 0.73
C ALA A 438 17.32 17.60 0.57
N SER A 439 17.75 17.25 -0.65
CA SER A 439 19.14 16.87 -0.94
C SER A 439 20.13 18.04 -0.89
N VAL A 440 19.65 19.29 -0.89
CA VAL A 440 20.50 20.50 -0.87
C VAL A 440 20.25 21.38 0.35
N LEU A 441 19.18 21.14 1.11
CA LEU A 441 18.84 21.90 2.30
C LEU A 441 19.65 21.38 3.51
N PRO A 442 20.53 22.19 4.13
CA PRO A 442 21.43 21.70 5.19
C PRO A 442 20.72 21.04 6.38
N SER A 443 19.56 21.56 6.77
CA SER A 443 18.76 20.99 7.86
C SER A 443 18.13 19.63 7.51
N ALA A 444 17.84 19.38 6.23
CA ALA A 444 17.32 18.09 5.77
C ALA A 444 18.46 17.07 5.60
N VAL A 445 19.58 17.49 5.01
CA VAL A 445 20.79 16.66 4.84
C VAL A 445 21.34 16.19 6.20
N ALA A 446 21.24 17.02 7.24
CA ALA A 446 21.64 16.65 8.60
C ALA A 446 20.80 15.51 9.22
N SER A 447 19.68 15.12 8.60
CA SER A 447 18.82 14.03 9.08
C SER A 447 19.19 12.66 8.49
N ILE A 448 20.11 12.62 7.52
CA ILE A 448 20.56 11.38 6.86
C ILE A 448 21.35 10.52 7.86
N GLY A 449 21.06 9.22 7.89
CA GLY A 449 21.70 8.26 8.78
C GLY A 449 22.97 7.61 8.20
N THR A 450 23.13 7.64 6.88
CA THR A 450 24.22 6.96 6.16
C THR A 450 25.00 7.87 5.22
N ALA A 451 26.30 7.62 5.09
CA ALA A 451 27.17 8.37 4.19
C ALA A 451 27.09 7.87 2.73
N GLY A 452 27.63 8.67 1.81
CA GLY A 452 27.72 8.31 0.39
C GLY A 452 26.36 8.29 -0.34
N PRO A 453 26.27 7.56 -1.47
CA PRO A 453 25.04 7.48 -2.29
C PRO A 453 23.83 6.86 -1.55
N HIS A 454 24.07 6.07 -0.50
CA HIS A 454 22.99 5.51 0.31
C HIS A 454 22.22 6.61 1.05
N GLY A 455 22.90 7.65 1.52
CA GLY A 455 22.26 8.79 2.17
C GLY A 455 21.30 9.56 1.25
N PHE A 456 21.65 9.70 -0.04
CA PHE A 456 20.71 10.22 -1.05
C PHE A 456 19.52 9.27 -1.25
N SER A 457 19.78 7.96 -1.26
CA SER A 457 18.74 6.93 -1.37
C SER A 457 17.77 6.95 -0.20
N GLU A 458 18.21 7.28 1.02
CA GLU A 458 17.33 7.47 2.18
C GLU A 458 16.30 8.59 1.96
N ILE A 459 16.74 9.75 1.48
CA ILE A 459 15.85 10.88 1.16
C ILE A 459 14.91 10.50 0.01
N LEU A 460 15.46 9.93 -1.07
CA LEU A 460 14.68 9.51 -2.23
C LEU A 460 13.62 8.48 -1.82
N TYR A 461 13.97 7.51 -0.97
CA TYR A 461 13.06 6.49 -0.48
C TYR A 461 11.94 7.11 0.37
N ALA A 462 12.26 8.03 1.28
CA ALA A 462 11.26 8.68 2.12
C ALA A 462 10.19 9.41 1.29
N TYR A 463 10.60 10.24 0.32
CA TYR A 463 9.63 10.95 -0.53
C TYR A 463 8.95 10.05 -1.56
N THR A 464 9.64 9.02 -2.06
CA THR A 464 9.03 7.98 -2.90
C THR A 464 7.91 7.28 -2.13
N SER A 465 8.20 6.77 -0.94
CA SER A 465 7.24 6.06 -0.10
C SER A 465 6.07 6.95 0.31
N ALA A 466 6.35 8.18 0.77
CA ALA A 466 5.31 9.12 1.17
C ALA A 466 4.37 9.47 0.00
N ALA A 467 4.91 9.84 -1.16
CA ALA A 467 4.09 10.20 -2.32
C ALA A 467 3.39 8.99 -2.94
N ALA A 468 3.97 7.80 -2.90
CA ALA A 468 3.31 6.57 -3.34
C ALA A 468 2.26 6.05 -2.35
N ASN A 469 2.11 6.68 -1.18
CA ASN A 469 1.33 6.20 -0.05
C ASN A 469 1.74 4.80 0.41
N ASN A 470 3.02 4.44 0.28
CA ASN A 470 3.51 3.12 0.69
C ASN A 470 3.63 2.97 2.19
N GLY A 471 4.39 3.86 2.85
CA GLY A 471 4.61 3.84 4.30
C GLY A 471 5.93 3.24 4.75
N SER A 472 6.57 2.40 3.93
CA SER A 472 7.87 1.85 4.28
C SER A 472 8.93 2.95 4.37
N ALA A 473 9.98 2.71 5.13
CA ALA A 473 11.13 3.60 5.22
C ALA A 473 12.41 2.77 5.24
N PHE A 474 13.52 3.37 4.83
CA PHE A 474 14.85 2.77 5.03
C PHE A 474 15.21 2.65 6.52
N GLY A 475 14.66 3.52 7.37
CA GLY A 475 14.85 3.48 8.82
C GLY A 475 16.06 4.28 9.33
N GLY A 476 16.99 4.67 8.44
CA GLY A 476 18.15 5.53 8.80
C GLY A 476 17.84 7.02 8.87
N LEU A 477 16.90 7.52 8.05
CA LEU A 477 16.54 8.95 8.00
C LEU A 477 15.77 9.38 9.25
N SER A 478 16.31 10.33 10.01
CA SER A 478 15.62 10.95 11.15
C SER A 478 14.55 11.95 10.70
N ALA A 479 13.37 11.43 10.36
CA ALA A 479 12.30 12.23 9.75
C ALA A 479 11.44 13.03 10.75
N ASN A 480 11.71 12.95 12.07
CA ASN A 480 10.96 13.73 13.06
C ASN A 480 11.48 15.17 13.18
N THR A 481 11.46 15.89 12.06
CA THR A 481 11.82 17.31 11.99
C THR A 481 10.67 18.09 11.37
N PRO A 482 10.55 19.42 11.61
CA PRO A 482 9.49 20.22 11.01
C PRO A 482 9.46 20.10 9.48
N TRP A 483 10.64 20.09 8.83
CA TRP A 483 10.74 19.96 7.37
C TRP A 483 10.15 18.64 6.87
N PHE A 484 10.60 17.50 7.40
CA PHE A 484 10.14 16.19 6.94
C PHE A 484 8.69 15.93 7.33
N ASN A 485 8.29 16.24 8.56
CA ASN A 485 6.90 16.07 8.99
C ASN A 485 5.91 16.82 8.08
N ILE A 486 6.20 18.08 7.73
CA ILE A 486 5.32 18.88 6.88
C ILE A 486 5.38 18.39 5.42
N THR A 487 6.58 18.26 4.84
CA THR A 487 6.72 17.98 3.40
C THR A 487 6.35 16.55 3.03
N LEU A 488 6.66 15.55 3.87
CA LEU A 488 6.16 14.18 3.69
C LEU A 488 4.64 14.15 3.82
N GLY A 489 4.06 14.91 4.77
CA GLY A 489 2.62 15.10 4.89
C GLY A 489 1.98 15.61 3.60
N ILE A 490 2.53 16.69 3.04
CA ILE A 490 2.07 17.23 1.75
C ILE A 490 2.22 16.20 0.62
N GLY A 491 3.36 15.50 0.56
CA GLY A 491 3.60 14.43 -0.41
C GLY A 491 2.54 13.32 -0.35
N MET A 492 2.17 12.87 0.85
CA MET A 492 1.12 11.87 1.07
C MET A 492 -0.26 12.36 0.60
N LEU A 493 -0.62 13.62 0.89
CA LEU A 493 -1.89 14.20 0.42
C LEU A 493 -1.93 14.32 -1.10
N MET A 494 -0.82 14.74 -1.72
CA MET A 494 -0.69 14.81 -3.17
C MET A 494 -0.86 13.43 -3.79
N GLY A 495 -0.10 12.45 -3.30
CA GLY A 495 -0.14 11.06 -3.76
C GLY A 495 -1.51 10.41 -3.70
N ARG A 496 -2.27 10.72 -2.65
CA ARG A 496 -3.59 10.13 -2.46
C ARG A 496 -4.66 10.88 -3.25
N PHE A 497 -4.86 12.15 -2.96
CA PHE A 497 -6.04 12.87 -3.42
C PHE A 497 -5.90 13.43 -4.84
N LEU A 498 -4.68 13.80 -5.28
CA LEU A 498 -4.46 14.22 -6.67
C LEU A 498 -4.49 13.05 -7.66
N VAL A 499 -4.43 11.80 -7.18
CA VAL A 499 -4.66 10.60 -7.99
C VAL A 499 -6.14 10.19 -7.98
N ILE A 500 -6.79 10.23 -6.82
CA ILE A 500 -8.20 9.84 -6.67
C ILE A 500 -9.14 10.72 -7.50
N ILE A 501 -8.94 12.05 -7.49
CA ILE A 501 -9.84 12.98 -8.19
C ILE A 501 -9.87 12.70 -9.71
N PRO A 502 -8.72 12.61 -10.42
CA PRO A 502 -8.74 12.23 -11.83
C PRO A 502 -9.27 10.82 -12.08
N ALA A 503 -9.00 9.84 -11.19
CA ALA A 503 -9.54 8.49 -11.34
C ALA A 503 -11.08 8.48 -11.29
N LEU A 504 -11.69 9.24 -10.38
CA LEU A 504 -13.15 9.40 -10.32
C LEU A 504 -13.70 10.21 -11.52
N ALA A 505 -12.95 11.19 -12.01
CA ALA A 505 -13.31 11.92 -13.23
C ALA A 505 -13.34 11.00 -14.47
N ILE A 506 -12.38 10.07 -14.56
CA ILE A 506 -12.36 9.01 -15.58
C ILE A 506 -13.58 8.10 -15.41
N ALA A 507 -13.90 7.66 -14.18
CA ALA A 507 -15.10 6.87 -13.92
C ALA A 507 -16.38 7.59 -14.40
N GLY A 508 -16.50 8.88 -14.10
CA GLY A 508 -17.61 9.72 -14.56
C GLY A 508 -17.70 9.88 -16.07
N SER A 509 -16.55 9.97 -16.75
CA SER A 509 -16.48 10.02 -18.21
C SER A 509 -16.88 8.68 -18.84
N LEU A 510 -16.35 7.57 -18.31
CA LEU A 510 -16.59 6.23 -18.84
C LEU A 510 -18.03 5.77 -18.66
N VAL A 511 -18.66 6.05 -17.52
CA VAL A 511 -20.03 5.57 -17.25
C VAL A 511 -21.05 6.13 -18.24
N ALA A 512 -20.83 7.36 -18.72
CA ALA A 512 -21.70 8.01 -19.70
C ALA A 512 -21.57 7.43 -21.12
N LYS A 513 -20.47 6.71 -21.41
CA LYS A 513 -20.19 6.17 -22.74
C LYS A 513 -21.02 4.93 -23.05
N LYS A 514 -21.32 4.74 -24.34
CA LYS A 514 -21.89 3.51 -24.88
C LYS A 514 -20.80 2.45 -25.01
N THR A 515 -21.18 1.19 -24.88
CA THR A 515 -20.31 0.04 -25.16
C THR A 515 -20.50 -0.36 -26.62
N VAL A 516 -19.41 -0.37 -27.39
CA VAL A 516 -19.38 -0.77 -28.80
C VAL A 516 -19.06 -2.28 -28.90
N PRO A 517 -19.76 -3.04 -29.75
CA PRO A 517 -19.43 -4.45 -29.99
C PRO A 517 -18.03 -4.63 -30.59
N ALA A 518 -17.38 -5.75 -30.29
CA ALA A 518 -16.09 -6.08 -30.87
C ALA A 518 -16.19 -6.20 -32.40
N SER A 519 -15.20 -5.65 -33.10
CA SER A 519 -15.04 -5.69 -34.54
C SER A 519 -13.70 -6.33 -34.91
N ALA A 520 -13.46 -6.57 -36.20
CA ALA A 520 -12.14 -7.03 -36.68
C ALA A 520 -10.99 -6.06 -36.33
N GLY A 521 -11.29 -4.78 -36.07
CA GLY A 521 -10.32 -3.76 -35.67
C GLY A 521 -10.16 -3.60 -34.16
N THR A 522 -10.93 -4.35 -33.34
CA THR A 522 -10.85 -4.27 -31.88
C THR A 522 -9.64 -5.05 -31.38
N PHE A 523 -8.74 -4.38 -30.67
CA PHE A 523 -7.54 -5.00 -30.11
C PHE A 523 -7.89 -5.90 -28.90
N PRO A 524 -7.53 -7.20 -28.88
CA PRO A 524 -7.81 -8.08 -27.75
C PRO A 524 -7.00 -7.68 -26.50
N THR A 525 -7.69 -7.38 -25.40
CA THR A 525 -7.06 -6.91 -24.15
C THR A 525 -7.00 -7.96 -23.03
N ASP A 526 -7.13 -9.25 -23.38
CA ASP A 526 -7.06 -10.37 -22.44
C ASP A 526 -5.98 -11.42 -22.80
N GLY A 527 -5.23 -11.21 -23.88
CA GLY A 527 -4.19 -12.12 -24.36
C GLY A 527 -2.76 -11.74 -23.93
N PRO A 528 -1.77 -12.62 -24.19
CA PRO A 528 -0.36 -12.40 -23.84
C PRO A 528 0.24 -11.12 -24.44
N LEU A 529 -0.21 -10.72 -25.63
CA LEU A 529 0.25 -9.49 -26.28
C LEU A 529 -0.12 -8.25 -25.46
N PHE A 530 -1.35 -8.19 -24.95
CA PHE A 530 -1.78 -7.08 -24.10
C PHE A 530 -1.07 -7.09 -22.74
N VAL A 531 -0.85 -8.27 -22.17
CA VAL A 531 -0.06 -8.44 -20.93
C VAL A 531 1.35 -7.86 -21.13
N GLY A 532 2.03 -8.26 -22.22
CA GLY A 532 3.37 -7.74 -22.55
C GLY A 532 3.37 -6.23 -22.81
N LEU A 533 2.37 -5.71 -23.52
CA LEU A 533 2.21 -4.27 -23.77
C LEU A 533 2.01 -3.49 -22.46
N LEU A 534 1.15 -3.98 -21.55
CA LEU A 534 0.90 -3.32 -20.27
C LEU A 534 2.15 -3.31 -19.39
N VAL A 535 2.84 -4.45 -19.29
CA VAL A 535 4.13 -4.56 -18.59
C VAL A 535 5.16 -3.59 -19.18
N GLY A 536 5.31 -3.57 -20.51
CA GLY A 536 6.23 -2.67 -21.19
C GLY A 536 5.90 -1.20 -20.96
N THR A 537 4.60 -0.84 -21.00
CA THR A 537 4.15 0.55 -20.76
C THR A 537 4.51 1.00 -19.34
N ILE A 538 4.25 0.16 -18.33
CA ILE A 538 4.58 0.45 -16.93
C ILE A 538 6.10 0.66 -16.76
N MET A 539 6.89 -0.27 -17.31
CA MET A 539 8.35 -0.22 -17.20
C MET A 539 8.97 0.98 -17.93
N ILE A 540 8.45 1.34 -19.11
CA ILE A 540 8.97 2.47 -19.88
C ILE A 540 8.65 3.78 -19.16
N VAL A 541 7.39 3.97 -18.74
CA VAL A 541 6.98 5.22 -18.06
C VAL A 541 7.75 5.41 -16.75
N GLY A 542 7.82 4.37 -15.92
CA GLY A 542 8.56 4.43 -14.65
C GLY A 542 10.08 4.54 -14.86
N GLY A 543 10.65 3.68 -15.70
CA GLY A 543 12.07 3.66 -15.98
C GLY A 543 12.59 4.99 -16.51
N LEU A 544 11.93 5.58 -17.50
CA LEU A 544 12.35 6.88 -18.06
C LEU A 544 12.19 8.04 -17.07
N THR A 545 11.28 7.93 -16.11
CA THR A 545 11.04 9.00 -15.12
C THR A 545 12.08 9.00 -14.00
N PHE A 546 12.46 7.83 -13.50
CA PHE A 546 13.27 7.72 -12.27
C PHE A 546 14.72 7.29 -12.48
N LEU A 547 15.09 6.81 -13.68
CA LEU A 547 16.45 6.34 -13.97
C LEU A 547 17.56 7.31 -13.53
N PRO A 548 17.46 8.65 -13.72
CA PRO A 548 18.51 9.56 -13.25
C PRO A 548 18.69 9.55 -11.73
N SER A 549 17.58 9.52 -10.97
CA SER A 549 17.64 9.46 -9.51
C SER A 549 18.16 8.10 -9.02
N LEU A 550 17.72 7.01 -9.64
CA LEU A 550 18.19 5.66 -9.30
C LEU A 550 19.68 5.47 -9.63
N ALA A 551 20.16 6.11 -10.70
CA ALA A 551 21.56 6.13 -11.08
C ALA A 551 22.43 6.75 -9.98
N LEU A 552 22.00 7.89 -9.41
CA LEU A 552 22.74 8.63 -8.38
C LEU A 552 22.67 8.02 -6.99
N GLY A 553 21.68 7.16 -6.72
CA GLY A 553 21.53 6.44 -5.45
C GLY A 553 22.02 5.00 -5.54
N PRO A 554 21.11 4.01 -5.60
CA PRO A 554 21.45 2.60 -5.43
C PRO A 554 22.34 2.04 -6.56
N VAL A 555 22.30 2.57 -7.78
CA VAL A 555 23.15 2.05 -8.87
C VAL A 555 24.62 2.40 -8.62
N VAL A 556 24.92 3.66 -8.30
CA VAL A 556 26.29 4.07 -7.96
C VAL A 556 26.75 3.40 -6.67
N GLU A 557 25.88 3.27 -5.67
CA GLU A 557 26.17 2.50 -4.45
C GLU A 557 26.62 1.07 -4.77
N HIS A 558 25.89 0.37 -5.65
CA HIS A 558 26.24 -0.98 -6.07
C HIS A 558 27.62 -1.07 -6.73
N LEU A 559 27.92 -0.13 -7.65
CA LEU A 559 29.20 -0.08 -8.35
C LEU A 559 30.37 0.21 -7.40
N MET A 560 30.18 1.12 -6.43
CA MET A 560 31.19 1.48 -5.44
C MET A 560 31.44 0.33 -4.45
N MET A 561 30.39 -0.36 -4.02
CA MET A 561 30.50 -1.55 -3.16
C MET A 561 31.29 -2.67 -3.85
N ILE A 562 31.03 -2.95 -5.14
CA ILE A 562 31.79 -3.97 -5.91
C ILE A 562 33.27 -3.56 -6.06
N ALA A 563 33.55 -2.25 -6.17
CA ALA A 563 34.91 -1.74 -6.19
C ALA A 563 35.61 -1.77 -4.81
N GLY A 564 34.93 -2.23 -3.76
CA GLY A 564 35.47 -2.34 -2.41
C GLY A 564 35.49 -1.02 -1.62
N GLN A 565 34.73 -0.01 -2.06
CA GLN A 565 34.68 1.29 -1.38
C GLN A 565 33.71 1.25 -0.18
N THR A 566 34.14 1.83 0.94
CA THR A 566 33.35 2.06 2.16
C THR A 566 33.21 3.55 2.42
N PHE A 567 32.22 3.96 3.22
CA PHE A 567 31.92 5.37 3.53
C PHE A 567 31.99 5.67 5.03
#